data_AF-A0A143QDE8-F1
#
_entry.id   AF-A0A143QDE8-F1
#
_cell.length_a   1.000
_cell.length_b   1.000
_cell.length_c   1.000
_cell.angle_alpha   90.00
_cell.angle_beta   90.00
_cell.angle_gamma   90.00
#
_symmetry.space_group_name_H-M   'P 1'
#
loop_
_entity.id
_entity.type
_entity.pdbx_description
1 polymer ?
#
loop_
_entity_poly.entity_id
_entity_poly.type
_entity_poly.pdbx_seq_one_letter_code
_entity_poly.pdbx_strand_id
1 'polypeptide(L)'
;MATFRVVLDACVLLPQTLCDVLLSIADEDLFRPLWSPDLLDEVERNLSGPRFRKTPTQAAYRVAAMRAAFPLAEEETRGYTELIAAMSNDPKDRHVLAAAVRANAAVIVTSNLDDFPAAAADPFDIEILGPDEFLCDQLDLDPDTVLHALNVMLERNRIPPRDLVELIDSLRDQTPQFTAALLDMLRPDGPAISIENGADPPELSDEQIGAMPEDQRAAYLHLRDKDPAERARFLGHIPLVNAAWDFLYTACRDGDLRAAWPSVDPDYRMTLATRWINDNAAALTADGWDHDAVARALAEPTPAHPLWVHFERVHVRGFRAALPDPDDWGIGAHTRLLGPSLEALFLHDTSALADGVWHPNQLSFIVPLVMHHRDGRWMLHALGQQDAPPMDELATFQSGTDDH
;
A
#
# COMPACT_ATOMS: atom_id res chain seq x y z
N MET A 1 -8.37 4.83 -27.40
CA MET A 1 -7.04 4.21 -27.36
C MET A 1 -7.23 2.72 -27.56
N ALA A 2 -6.37 2.06 -28.33
CA ALA A 2 -6.39 0.60 -28.42
C ALA A 2 -5.91 0.05 -27.07
N THR A 3 -6.79 -0.64 -26.34
CA THR A 3 -6.49 -1.24 -25.03
C THR A 3 -5.66 -2.50 -25.26
N PHE A 4 -4.56 -2.68 -24.52
CA PHE A 4 -3.74 -3.90 -24.59
C PHE A 4 -4.56 -5.08 -24.05
N ARG A 5 -4.96 -6.00 -24.93
CA ARG A 5 -5.90 -7.09 -24.64
C ARG A 5 -5.15 -8.40 -24.46
N VAL A 6 -5.41 -9.08 -23.35
CA VAL A 6 -4.69 -10.29 -22.96
C VAL A 6 -5.67 -11.38 -22.57
N VAL A 7 -5.59 -12.55 -23.20
CA VAL A 7 -6.37 -13.72 -22.77
C VAL A 7 -5.61 -14.46 -21.69
N LEU A 8 -6.26 -14.68 -20.54
CA LEU A 8 -5.70 -15.44 -19.43
C LEU A 8 -6.22 -16.88 -19.50
N ASP A 9 -5.31 -17.84 -19.64
CA ASP A 9 -5.65 -19.25 -19.69
C ASP A 9 -6.12 -19.78 -18.32
N ALA A 10 -6.92 -20.87 -18.31
CA ALA A 10 -7.42 -21.47 -17.08
C ALA A 10 -6.28 -21.90 -16.15
N CYS A 11 -5.14 -22.35 -16.69
CA CYS A 11 -4.00 -22.80 -15.89
C CYS A 11 -3.38 -21.69 -15.03
N VAL A 12 -3.43 -20.41 -15.44
CA VAL A 12 -2.93 -19.27 -14.67
C VAL A 12 -4.01 -18.63 -13.79
N LEU A 13 -5.29 -18.87 -14.09
CA LEU A 13 -6.41 -18.46 -13.26
C LEU A 13 -6.69 -19.43 -12.11
N LEU A 14 -6.22 -20.67 -12.16
CA LEU A 14 -6.46 -21.67 -11.12
C LEU A 14 -5.68 -21.41 -9.81
N PRO A 15 -4.34 -21.23 -9.84
CA PRO A 15 -3.58 -20.89 -8.64
C PRO A 15 -4.06 -19.56 -8.06
N GLN A 16 -4.50 -19.58 -6.79
CA GLN A 16 -5.16 -18.43 -6.18
C GLN A 16 -4.29 -17.17 -6.22
N THR A 17 -3.03 -17.28 -5.80
CA THR A 17 -2.13 -16.13 -5.71
C THR A 17 -1.77 -15.56 -7.07
N LEU A 18 -1.42 -16.41 -8.04
CA LEU A 18 -1.06 -15.94 -9.39
C LEU A 18 -2.25 -15.23 -10.06
N CYS A 19 -3.44 -15.81 -9.95
CA CYS A 19 -4.65 -15.19 -10.45
C CYS A 19 -4.93 -13.83 -9.78
N ASP A 20 -4.73 -13.73 -8.47
CA ASP A 20 -4.97 -12.48 -7.73
C ASP A 20 -3.99 -11.38 -8.17
N VAL A 21 -2.72 -11.73 -8.40
CA VAL A 21 -1.72 -10.81 -8.95
C VAL A 21 -2.10 -10.33 -10.35
N LEU A 22 -2.37 -11.26 -11.28
CA LEU A 22 -2.74 -10.92 -12.65
C LEU A 22 -3.97 -10.02 -12.72
N LEU A 23 -5.00 -10.33 -11.92
CA LEU A 23 -6.23 -9.54 -11.90
C LEU A 23 -6.06 -8.20 -11.16
N SER A 24 -5.17 -8.09 -10.17
CA SER A 24 -4.90 -6.81 -9.52
C SER A 24 -4.15 -5.87 -10.44
N ILE A 25 -3.17 -6.38 -11.20
CA ILE A 25 -2.44 -5.61 -12.22
C ILE A 25 -3.40 -5.16 -13.33
N ALA A 26 -4.34 -6.01 -13.73
CA ALA A 26 -5.39 -5.66 -14.67
C ALA A 26 -6.37 -4.59 -14.15
N ASP A 27 -6.64 -4.54 -12.85
CA ASP A 27 -7.53 -3.55 -12.21
C ASP A 27 -6.93 -2.13 -12.27
N GLU A 28 -5.59 -2.03 -12.34
CA GLU A 28 -4.84 -0.78 -12.56
C GLU A 28 -4.72 -0.41 -14.05
N ASP A 29 -5.53 -1.00 -14.93
CA ASP A 29 -5.61 -0.70 -16.37
C ASP A 29 -4.31 -0.94 -17.18
N LEU A 30 -3.31 -1.65 -16.64
CA LEU A 30 -2.08 -2.02 -17.38
C LEU A 30 -2.37 -2.93 -18.57
N PHE A 31 -3.37 -3.80 -18.43
CA PHE A 31 -3.92 -4.58 -19.53
C PHE A 31 -5.39 -4.92 -19.29
N ARG A 32 -6.13 -5.22 -20.36
CA ARG A 32 -7.51 -5.71 -20.29
C ARG A 32 -7.52 -7.24 -20.30
N PRO A 33 -7.93 -7.90 -19.20
CA PRO A 33 -7.98 -9.35 -19.13
C PRO A 33 -9.22 -9.86 -19.87
N LEU A 34 -9.05 -10.98 -20.58
CA LEU A 34 -10.09 -11.62 -21.38
C LEU A 34 -10.12 -13.12 -21.12
N TRP A 35 -11.30 -13.70 -21.22
CA TRP A 35 -11.52 -15.14 -21.15
C TRP A 35 -12.83 -15.50 -21.84
N SER A 36 -12.96 -16.75 -22.28
CA SER A 36 -14.23 -17.24 -22.81
C SER A 36 -15.12 -17.81 -21.70
N PRO A 37 -16.45 -17.92 -21.92
CA PRO A 37 -17.35 -18.65 -21.03
C PRO A 37 -16.87 -20.09 -20.75
N ASP A 38 -16.48 -20.84 -21.79
CA ASP A 38 -15.99 -22.23 -21.60
C ASP A 38 -14.74 -22.28 -20.72
N LEU A 39 -13.88 -21.26 -20.79
CA LEU A 39 -12.66 -21.15 -19.98
C LEU A 39 -13.00 -20.92 -18.51
N LEU A 40 -13.91 -19.99 -18.18
CA LEU A 40 -14.32 -19.81 -16.78
C LEU A 40 -15.12 -20.99 -16.24
N ASP A 41 -15.92 -21.66 -17.08
CA ASP A 41 -16.60 -22.90 -16.70
C ASP A 41 -15.57 -24.02 -16.42
N GLU A 42 -14.45 -24.04 -17.13
CA GLU A 42 -13.32 -24.91 -16.81
C GLU A 42 -12.66 -24.56 -15.48
N VAL A 43 -12.39 -23.27 -15.23
CA VAL A 43 -11.85 -22.82 -13.95
C VAL A 43 -12.76 -23.25 -12.80
N GLU A 44 -14.07 -23.05 -12.90
CA GLU A 44 -15.04 -23.47 -11.87
C GLU A 44 -14.98 -24.98 -11.61
N ARG A 45 -15.03 -25.79 -12.68
CA ARG A 45 -14.95 -27.25 -12.59
C ARG A 45 -13.65 -27.69 -11.91
N ASN A 46 -12.51 -27.15 -12.34
CA ASN A 46 -11.20 -27.52 -11.82
C ASN A 46 -11.00 -27.10 -10.36
N LEU A 47 -11.53 -25.95 -9.93
CA LEU A 47 -11.50 -25.50 -8.52
C LEU A 47 -12.24 -26.48 -7.60
N SER A 48 -13.38 -27.00 -8.05
CA SER A 48 -14.14 -28.02 -7.31
C SER A 48 -13.56 -29.43 -7.40
N GLY A 49 -12.55 -29.62 -8.27
CA GLY A 49 -11.89 -30.89 -8.51
C GLY A 49 -10.94 -31.35 -7.40
N PRO A 50 -10.37 -32.57 -7.54
CA PRO A 50 -9.56 -33.21 -6.50
C PRO A 50 -8.25 -32.49 -6.16
N ARG A 51 -7.76 -31.64 -7.08
CA ARG A 51 -6.51 -30.86 -6.93
C ARG A 51 -6.70 -29.67 -5.99
N PHE A 52 -7.75 -28.87 -6.18
CA PHE A 52 -7.97 -27.62 -5.44
C PHE A 52 -9.00 -27.75 -4.31
N ARG A 53 -9.88 -28.75 -4.37
CA ARG A 53 -10.81 -29.19 -3.30
C ARG A 53 -11.67 -28.05 -2.72
N LYS A 54 -11.97 -27.01 -3.50
CA LYS A 54 -12.96 -26.01 -3.12
C LYS A 54 -14.35 -26.63 -3.15
N THR A 55 -15.25 -26.18 -2.30
CA THR A 55 -16.65 -26.58 -2.45
C THR A 55 -17.23 -26.00 -3.74
N PRO A 56 -18.25 -26.62 -4.36
CA PRO A 56 -18.90 -26.05 -5.55
C PRO A 56 -19.36 -24.59 -5.33
N THR A 57 -19.84 -24.28 -4.13
CA THR A 57 -20.22 -22.91 -3.75
C THR A 57 -19.04 -21.94 -3.72
N GLN A 58 -17.87 -22.37 -3.21
CA GLN A 58 -16.66 -21.54 -3.21
C GLN A 58 -16.12 -21.30 -4.62
N ALA A 59 -16.16 -22.32 -5.49
CA ALA A 59 -15.75 -22.21 -6.87
C ALA A 59 -16.65 -21.23 -7.65
N ALA A 60 -17.97 -21.42 -7.58
CA ALA A 60 -18.95 -20.52 -8.19
C ALA A 60 -18.83 -19.08 -7.67
N TYR A 61 -18.62 -18.90 -6.36
CA TYR A 61 -18.40 -17.58 -5.77
C TYR A 61 -17.18 -16.87 -6.37
N ARG A 62 -16.06 -17.58 -6.53
CA ARG A 62 -14.83 -17.02 -7.11
C ARG A 62 -15.06 -16.56 -8.56
N VAL A 63 -15.67 -17.42 -9.38
CA VAL A 63 -15.96 -17.09 -10.79
C VAL A 63 -16.95 -15.92 -10.90
N ALA A 64 -17.97 -15.89 -10.04
CA ALA A 64 -18.91 -14.76 -10.00
C ALA A 64 -18.21 -13.44 -9.62
N ALA A 65 -17.28 -13.47 -8.67
CA ALA A 65 -16.49 -12.29 -8.30
C ALA A 65 -15.63 -11.79 -9.47
N MET A 66 -14.98 -12.70 -10.22
CA MET A 66 -14.20 -12.36 -11.42
C MET A 66 -15.08 -11.72 -12.51
N ARG A 67 -16.26 -12.28 -12.78
CA ARG A 67 -17.24 -11.69 -13.73
C ARG A 67 -17.74 -10.32 -13.29
N ALA A 68 -17.91 -10.10 -11.99
CA ALA A 68 -18.35 -8.83 -11.44
C ALA A 68 -17.27 -7.74 -11.53
N ALA A 69 -16.00 -8.11 -11.29
CA ALA A 69 -14.87 -7.20 -11.40
C ALA A 69 -14.57 -6.83 -12.87
N PHE A 70 -14.66 -7.80 -13.79
CA PHE A 70 -14.34 -7.61 -15.21
C PHE A 70 -15.53 -7.96 -16.11
N PRO A 71 -16.61 -7.16 -16.13
CA PRO A 71 -17.84 -7.49 -16.84
C PRO A 71 -17.68 -7.59 -18.36
N LEU A 72 -16.65 -6.94 -18.93
CA LEU A 72 -16.39 -6.94 -20.37
C LEU A 72 -15.52 -8.13 -20.83
N ALA A 73 -14.87 -8.85 -19.92
CA ALA A 73 -13.87 -9.87 -20.26
C ALA A 73 -14.47 -11.03 -21.09
N GLU A 74 -15.66 -11.51 -20.72
CA GLU A 74 -16.41 -12.53 -21.48
C GLU A 74 -17.15 -11.94 -22.69
N GLU A 75 -17.61 -10.69 -22.60
CA GLU A 75 -18.38 -10.09 -23.68
C GLU A 75 -17.54 -9.89 -24.93
N GLU A 76 -16.28 -9.48 -24.76
CA GLU A 76 -15.35 -9.24 -25.86
C GLU A 76 -14.89 -10.52 -26.57
N THR A 77 -15.04 -11.70 -25.96
CA THR A 77 -14.69 -12.99 -26.57
C THR A 77 -15.87 -13.67 -27.28
N ARG A 78 -17.10 -13.15 -27.19
CA ARG A 78 -18.30 -13.76 -27.80
C ARG A 78 -18.14 -14.06 -29.29
N GLY A 79 -18.55 -15.25 -29.70
CA GLY A 79 -18.46 -15.73 -31.08
C GLY A 79 -17.18 -16.51 -31.41
N TYR A 80 -16.31 -16.75 -30.43
CA TYR A 80 -15.10 -17.57 -30.60
C TYR A 80 -15.38 -19.03 -31.00
N THR A 81 -16.55 -19.58 -30.64
CA THR A 81 -16.87 -21.00 -30.88
C THR A 81 -16.78 -21.40 -32.35
N GLU A 82 -17.13 -20.49 -33.27
CA GLU A 82 -17.05 -20.73 -34.72
C GLU A 82 -15.60 -20.87 -35.22
N LEU A 83 -14.64 -20.30 -34.49
CA LEU A 83 -13.22 -20.33 -34.84
C LEU A 83 -12.49 -21.55 -34.28
N ILE A 84 -13.06 -22.26 -33.29
CA ILE A 84 -12.42 -23.41 -32.61
C ILE A 84 -11.93 -24.45 -33.61
N ALA A 85 -12.73 -24.80 -34.61
CA ALA A 85 -12.38 -25.84 -35.58
C ALA A 85 -11.19 -25.45 -36.49
N ALA A 86 -10.91 -24.15 -36.62
CA ALA A 86 -9.80 -23.63 -37.43
C ALA A 86 -8.49 -23.54 -36.65
N MET A 87 -8.52 -23.65 -35.31
CA MET A 87 -7.32 -23.54 -34.47
C MET A 87 -6.48 -24.81 -34.57
N SER A 88 -5.18 -24.65 -34.83
CA SER A 88 -4.24 -25.75 -35.04
C SER A 88 -3.38 -26.11 -33.82
N ASN A 89 -3.68 -25.52 -32.67
CA ASN A 89 -3.05 -25.82 -31.38
C ASN A 89 -3.70 -27.07 -30.71
N ASP A 90 -3.31 -27.40 -29.47
CA ASP A 90 -3.83 -28.60 -28.79
C ASP A 90 -5.37 -28.64 -28.82
N PRO A 91 -6.00 -29.77 -29.20
CA PRO A 91 -7.46 -29.87 -29.31
C PRO A 91 -8.25 -29.41 -28.09
N LYS A 92 -7.70 -29.54 -26.88
CA LYS A 92 -8.37 -29.11 -25.64
C LYS A 92 -8.34 -27.59 -25.48
N ASP A 93 -7.26 -26.95 -25.90
CA ASP A 93 -7.01 -25.52 -25.67
C ASP A 93 -7.37 -24.65 -26.89
N ARG A 94 -7.96 -25.23 -27.95
CA ARG A 94 -8.42 -24.50 -29.14
C ARG A 94 -9.40 -23.38 -28.81
N HIS A 95 -10.20 -23.54 -27.76
CA HIS A 95 -11.15 -22.50 -27.37
C HIS A 95 -10.46 -21.24 -26.85
N VAL A 96 -9.27 -21.36 -26.23
CA VAL A 96 -8.48 -20.24 -25.71
C VAL A 96 -7.92 -19.43 -26.87
N LEU A 97 -7.27 -20.09 -27.84
CA LEU A 97 -6.74 -19.42 -29.03
C LEU A 97 -7.86 -18.80 -29.87
N ALA A 98 -8.97 -19.51 -30.06
CA ALA A 98 -10.14 -18.97 -30.75
C ALA A 98 -10.69 -17.70 -30.07
N ALA A 99 -10.71 -17.66 -28.73
CA ALA A 99 -11.14 -16.49 -27.97
C ALA A 99 -10.20 -15.30 -28.16
N ALA A 100 -8.89 -15.55 -28.15
CA ALA A 100 -7.87 -14.53 -28.41
C ALA A 100 -8.01 -13.92 -29.81
N VAL A 101 -8.14 -14.76 -30.84
CA VAL A 101 -8.39 -14.32 -32.23
C VAL A 101 -9.68 -13.50 -32.31
N ARG A 102 -10.76 -13.99 -31.70
CA ARG A 102 -12.06 -13.30 -31.73
C ARG A 102 -12.01 -11.92 -31.10
N ALA A 103 -11.31 -11.79 -29.98
CA ALA A 103 -11.21 -10.54 -29.24
C ALA A 103 -10.09 -9.63 -29.74
N ASN A 104 -9.33 -10.04 -30.76
CA ASN A 104 -8.12 -9.34 -31.23
C ASN A 104 -7.16 -9.07 -30.05
N ALA A 105 -6.93 -10.09 -29.24
CA ALA A 105 -5.96 -10.06 -28.16
C ALA A 105 -4.55 -10.02 -28.74
N ALA A 106 -3.64 -9.31 -28.08
CA ALA A 106 -2.23 -9.29 -28.45
C ALA A 106 -1.48 -10.50 -27.86
N VAL A 107 -1.91 -10.95 -26.67
CA VAL A 107 -1.19 -11.97 -25.89
C VAL A 107 -2.16 -13.01 -25.33
N ILE A 108 -1.72 -14.28 -25.30
CA ILE A 108 -2.26 -15.32 -24.42
C ILE A 108 -1.23 -15.61 -23.32
N VAL A 109 -1.66 -15.58 -22.06
CA VAL A 109 -0.84 -15.95 -20.91
C VAL A 109 -1.19 -17.36 -20.46
N THR A 110 -0.24 -18.29 -20.56
CA THR A 110 -0.42 -19.70 -20.19
C THR A 110 0.87 -20.31 -19.62
N SER A 111 0.73 -21.24 -18.67
CA SER A 111 1.85 -22.08 -18.21
C SER A 111 2.12 -23.28 -19.13
N ASN A 112 1.22 -23.58 -20.07
CA ASN A 112 1.31 -24.74 -20.95
C ASN A 112 1.75 -24.33 -22.38
N LEU A 113 2.94 -23.75 -22.51
CA LEU A 113 3.42 -23.20 -23.79
C LEU A 113 3.43 -24.21 -24.94
N ASP A 114 3.67 -25.49 -24.65
CA ASP A 114 3.66 -26.58 -25.64
C ASP A 114 2.28 -26.80 -26.29
N ASP A 115 1.19 -26.43 -25.59
CA ASP A 115 -0.18 -26.53 -26.09
C ASP A 115 -0.51 -25.42 -27.11
N PHE A 116 0.36 -24.41 -27.23
CA PHE A 116 0.23 -23.24 -28.10
C PHE A 116 1.50 -23.01 -28.93
N PRO A 117 1.85 -23.90 -29.87
CA PRO A 117 3.03 -23.73 -30.70
C PRO A 117 2.93 -22.44 -31.54
N ALA A 118 4.04 -21.71 -31.70
CA ALA A 118 4.11 -20.45 -32.44
C ALA A 118 3.42 -20.52 -33.82
N ALA A 119 3.62 -21.62 -34.57
CA ALA A 119 2.99 -21.84 -35.87
C ALA A 119 1.45 -21.81 -35.86
N ALA A 120 0.81 -22.01 -34.71
CA ALA A 120 -0.64 -21.88 -34.55
C ALA A 120 -1.08 -20.45 -34.20
N ALA A 121 -0.25 -19.66 -33.52
CA ALA A 121 -0.58 -18.31 -33.04
C ALA A 121 -0.09 -17.19 -33.98
N ASP A 122 1.10 -17.35 -34.58
CA ASP A 122 1.72 -16.40 -35.52
C ASP A 122 0.79 -15.93 -36.65
N PRO A 123 -0.05 -16.77 -37.28
CA PRO A 123 -0.95 -16.33 -38.36
C PRO A 123 -1.99 -15.28 -37.93
N PHE A 124 -2.16 -15.09 -36.62
CA PHE A 124 -3.12 -14.17 -36.04
C PHE A 124 -2.46 -13.02 -35.29
N ASP A 125 -1.14 -12.88 -35.36
CA ASP A 125 -0.35 -11.87 -34.64
C ASP A 125 -0.58 -11.92 -33.11
N ILE A 126 -0.72 -13.13 -32.56
CA ILE A 126 -0.91 -13.37 -31.13
C ILE A 126 0.37 -13.95 -30.55
N GLU A 127 0.89 -13.30 -29.51
CA GLU A 127 2.04 -13.79 -28.76
C GLU A 127 1.60 -14.70 -27.61
N ILE A 128 2.39 -15.74 -27.32
CA ILE A 128 2.13 -16.70 -26.25
C ILE A 128 3.21 -16.50 -25.20
N LEU A 129 2.83 -16.05 -24.01
CA LEU A 129 3.76 -15.78 -22.91
C LEU A 129 3.49 -16.66 -21.70
N GLY A 130 4.56 -17.05 -21.01
CA GLY A 130 4.47 -17.61 -19.68
C GLY A 130 4.01 -16.55 -18.66
N PRO A 131 3.42 -16.94 -17.51
CA PRO A 131 3.04 -15.97 -16.48
C PRO A 131 4.26 -15.22 -15.90
N ASP A 132 5.42 -15.86 -15.85
CA ASP A 132 6.66 -15.24 -15.36
C ASP A 132 7.12 -14.10 -16.28
N GLU A 133 7.27 -14.42 -17.57
CA GLU A 133 7.67 -13.48 -18.63
C GLU A 133 6.67 -12.33 -18.75
N PHE A 134 5.37 -12.64 -18.80
CA PHE A 134 4.34 -11.61 -18.88
C PHE A 134 4.36 -10.63 -17.70
N LEU A 135 4.55 -11.14 -16.47
CA LEU A 135 4.63 -10.28 -15.28
C LEU A 135 5.93 -9.46 -15.25
N CYS A 136 7.04 -10.01 -15.74
CA CYS A 136 8.26 -9.23 -15.98
C CYS A 136 8.01 -8.09 -16.97
N ASP A 137 7.34 -8.36 -18.09
CA ASP A 137 7.00 -7.31 -19.07
C ASP A 137 6.12 -6.22 -18.46
N GLN A 138 5.15 -6.58 -17.61
CA GLN A 138 4.33 -5.58 -16.92
C GLN A 138 5.16 -4.76 -15.92
N LEU A 139 6.07 -5.43 -15.19
CA LEU A 139 6.95 -4.79 -14.24
C LEU A 139 7.95 -3.84 -14.92
N ASP A 140 8.49 -4.23 -16.08
CA ASP A 140 9.41 -3.39 -16.87
C ASP A 140 8.66 -2.22 -17.54
N LEU A 141 7.39 -2.42 -17.90
CA LEU A 141 6.54 -1.38 -18.49
C LEU A 141 6.22 -0.27 -17.48
N ASP A 142 5.75 -0.64 -16.29
CA ASP A 142 5.41 0.30 -15.23
C ASP A 142 5.61 -0.31 -13.83
N PRO A 143 6.83 -0.20 -13.28
CA PRO A 143 7.16 -0.73 -11.97
C PRO A 143 6.26 -0.19 -10.85
N ASP A 144 5.96 1.11 -10.90
CA ASP A 144 5.23 1.80 -9.83
C ASP A 144 3.78 1.32 -9.78
N THR A 145 3.11 1.22 -10.93
CA THR A 145 1.73 0.72 -11.02
C THR A 145 1.63 -0.76 -10.65
N VAL A 146 2.60 -1.59 -11.06
CA VAL A 146 2.64 -3.01 -10.64
C VAL A 146 2.81 -3.11 -9.12
N LEU A 147 3.76 -2.38 -8.53
CA LEU A 147 3.95 -2.39 -7.08
C LEU A 147 2.73 -1.85 -6.32
N HIS A 148 2.03 -0.84 -6.87
CA HIS A 148 0.77 -0.37 -6.31
C HIS A 148 -0.30 -1.47 -6.30
N ALA A 149 -0.53 -2.13 -7.44
CA ALA A 149 -1.48 -3.23 -7.57
C ALA A 149 -1.22 -4.36 -6.56
N LEU A 150 0.06 -4.73 -6.40
CA LEU A 150 0.48 -5.77 -5.44
C LEU A 150 0.19 -5.34 -4.00
N ASN A 151 0.47 -4.09 -3.63
CA ASN A 151 0.22 -3.60 -2.27
C ASN A 151 -1.29 -3.55 -1.97
N VAL A 152 -2.11 -3.02 -2.88
CA VAL A 152 -3.58 -3.00 -2.73
C VAL A 152 -4.14 -4.42 -2.57
N MET A 153 -3.63 -5.38 -3.35
CA MET A 153 -3.98 -6.79 -3.24
C MET A 153 -3.62 -7.37 -1.86
N LEU A 154 -2.44 -7.05 -1.33
CA LEU A 154 -1.99 -7.57 -0.04
C LEU A 154 -2.79 -6.97 1.13
N GLU A 155 -3.20 -5.71 1.04
CA GLU A 155 -4.04 -5.05 2.06
C GLU A 155 -5.44 -5.68 2.20
N ARG A 156 -6.02 -6.16 1.10
CA ARG A 156 -7.34 -6.85 1.12
C ARG A 156 -7.24 -8.29 1.58
N ASN A 157 -6.04 -8.89 1.59
CA ASN A 157 -5.85 -10.28 1.94
C ASN A 157 -5.98 -10.53 3.44
N ARG A 158 -6.99 -11.32 3.81
CA ARG A 158 -7.21 -11.77 5.20
C ARG A 158 -6.40 -13.02 5.57
N ILE A 159 -5.84 -13.70 4.57
CA ILE A 159 -5.09 -14.97 4.65
C ILE A 159 -3.85 -14.77 3.77
N PRO A 160 -2.70 -15.40 4.08
CA PRO A 160 -1.50 -15.30 3.25
C PRO A 160 -1.75 -15.44 1.73
N PRO A 161 -1.02 -14.68 0.89
CA PRO A 161 0.05 -13.76 1.27
C PRO A 161 -0.47 -12.41 1.79
N ARG A 162 0.14 -11.91 2.87
CA ARG A 162 -0.21 -10.64 3.55
C ARG A 162 0.85 -9.56 3.39
N ASP A 163 2.02 -9.94 2.89
CA ASP A 163 3.08 -9.02 2.51
C ASP A 163 3.78 -9.52 1.24
N LEU A 164 4.67 -8.67 0.71
CA LEU A 164 5.35 -8.91 -0.56
C LEU A 164 6.32 -10.10 -0.49
N VAL A 165 6.84 -10.44 0.69
CA VAL A 165 7.76 -11.57 0.85
C VAL A 165 6.98 -12.88 0.82
N GLU A 166 5.88 -12.99 1.59
CA GLU A 166 4.95 -14.12 1.51
C GLU A 166 4.43 -14.29 0.07
N LEU A 167 4.19 -13.17 -0.64
CA LEU A 167 3.80 -13.19 -2.04
C LEU A 167 4.90 -13.78 -2.93
N ILE A 168 6.11 -13.24 -2.83
CA ILE A 168 7.30 -13.69 -3.57
C ILE A 168 7.53 -15.19 -3.35
N ASP A 169 7.50 -15.65 -2.10
CA ASP A 169 7.70 -17.06 -1.77
C ASP A 169 6.60 -17.95 -2.34
N SER A 170 5.35 -17.51 -2.29
CA SER A 170 4.22 -18.27 -2.83
C SER A 170 4.21 -18.35 -4.37
N LEU A 171 4.88 -17.42 -5.04
CA LEU A 171 4.96 -17.35 -6.51
C LEU A 171 6.28 -17.89 -7.07
N ARG A 172 7.32 -18.06 -6.25
CA ARG A 172 8.70 -18.40 -6.67
C ARG A 172 8.79 -19.54 -7.68
N ASP A 173 8.02 -20.60 -7.51
CA ASP A 173 8.04 -21.78 -8.39
C ASP A 173 7.35 -21.52 -9.75
N GLN A 174 6.39 -20.59 -9.79
CA GLN A 174 5.59 -20.29 -10.98
C GLN A 174 6.16 -19.11 -11.76
N THR A 175 6.75 -18.14 -11.07
CA THR A 175 7.26 -16.89 -11.64
C THR A 175 8.63 -16.52 -11.05
N PRO A 176 9.67 -17.35 -11.28
CA PRO A 176 11.00 -17.16 -10.69
C PRO A 176 11.70 -15.87 -11.15
N GLN A 177 11.52 -15.42 -12.39
CA GLN A 177 12.16 -14.20 -12.89
C GLN A 177 11.46 -12.96 -12.32
N PHE A 178 10.14 -12.92 -12.33
CA PHE A 178 9.35 -11.83 -11.77
C PHE A 178 9.61 -11.70 -10.27
N THR A 179 9.64 -12.82 -9.54
CA THR A 179 9.95 -12.83 -8.10
C THR A 179 11.39 -12.41 -7.83
N ALA A 180 12.35 -12.78 -8.69
CA ALA A 180 13.72 -12.29 -8.61
C ALA A 180 13.81 -10.78 -8.90
N ALA A 181 13.06 -10.27 -9.88
CA ALA A 181 13.01 -8.85 -10.22
C ALA A 181 12.38 -8.03 -9.09
N LEU A 182 11.29 -8.50 -8.48
CA LEU A 182 10.73 -7.90 -7.26
C LEU A 182 11.74 -7.93 -6.11
N LEU A 183 12.45 -9.04 -5.91
CA LEU A 183 13.53 -9.11 -4.92
C LEU A 183 14.67 -8.13 -5.24
N ASP A 184 15.04 -7.96 -6.51
CA ASP A 184 16.08 -7.03 -6.94
C ASP A 184 15.66 -5.57 -6.77
N MET A 185 14.39 -5.24 -6.99
CA MET A 185 13.83 -3.92 -6.64
C MET A 185 13.82 -3.67 -5.13
N LEU A 186 13.78 -4.73 -4.33
CA LEU A 186 13.95 -4.69 -2.87
C LEU A 186 15.43 -4.69 -2.45
N ARG A 187 16.38 -4.95 -3.35
CA ARG A 187 17.83 -4.93 -3.06
C ARG A 187 18.35 -3.49 -3.10
N PRO A 188 19.23 -3.11 -2.16
CA PRO A 188 19.77 -1.75 -2.08
C PRO A 188 20.67 -1.31 -3.25
N ASP A 189 21.13 -2.22 -4.12
CA ASP A 189 22.09 -1.96 -5.22
C ASP A 189 21.52 -2.12 -6.66
N GLY A 190 20.19 -2.21 -6.84
CA GLY A 190 19.52 -2.20 -8.15
C GLY A 190 19.54 -0.82 -8.84
N PRO A 191 19.14 -0.68 -10.13
CA PRO A 191 19.15 0.62 -10.81
C PRO A 191 18.31 1.62 -10.01
N ALA A 192 18.98 2.70 -9.60
CA ALA A 192 18.55 3.55 -8.52
C ALA A 192 17.20 4.25 -8.78
N ILE A 193 16.21 3.95 -7.95
CA ILE A 193 15.36 5.00 -7.39
C ILE A 193 16.19 5.62 -6.27
N SER A 194 16.74 6.82 -6.51
CA SER A 194 17.67 7.47 -5.60
C SER A 194 17.00 7.87 -4.28
N ILE A 195 17.32 7.15 -3.20
CA ILE A 195 17.21 7.67 -1.82
C ILE A 195 18.57 7.47 -1.16
N GLU A 196 19.32 8.56 -0.96
CA GLU A 196 20.65 8.55 -0.35
C GLU A 196 20.59 8.24 1.17
N ASN A 197 21.32 7.18 1.55
CA ASN A 197 22.04 6.87 2.82
C ASN A 197 21.28 6.63 4.15
N GLY A 198 21.48 5.41 4.70
CA GLY A 198 21.06 5.02 6.06
C GLY A 198 21.51 3.64 6.59
N ALA A 199 22.70 3.16 6.20
CA ALA A 199 23.58 2.14 6.81
C ALA A 199 23.03 0.84 7.47
N ASP A 200 23.44 -0.31 6.93
CA ASP A 200 23.63 -1.55 7.70
C ASP A 200 24.42 -1.26 9.01
N PRO A 201 24.09 -1.89 10.15
CA PRO A 201 24.87 -1.72 11.37
C PRO A 201 26.32 -2.19 11.12
N PRO A 202 27.33 -1.44 11.59
CA PRO A 202 28.72 -1.82 11.39
C PRO A 202 28.97 -3.20 12.02
N GLU A 203 29.66 -4.10 11.30
CA GLU A 203 30.09 -5.38 11.86
C GLU A 203 31.06 -5.14 13.02
N LEU A 204 30.57 -5.34 14.24
CA LEU A 204 31.35 -5.30 15.47
C LEU A 204 32.03 -6.65 15.72
N SER A 205 33.28 -6.63 16.18
CA SER A 205 33.99 -7.83 16.61
C SER A 205 33.38 -8.42 17.90
N ASP A 206 33.61 -9.71 18.14
CA ASP A 206 33.13 -10.39 19.36
C ASP A 206 33.60 -9.70 20.66
N GLU A 207 34.78 -9.06 20.62
CA GLU A 207 35.33 -8.27 21.73
C GLU A 207 34.55 -6.96 21.95
N GLN A 208 34.12 -6.30 20.87
CA GLN A 208 33.28 -5.09 20.93
C GLN A 208 31.85 -5.40 21.39
N ILE A 209 31.27 -6.52 20.91
CA ILE A 209 29.94 -7.01 21.35
C ILE A 209 29.98 -7.38 22.85
N GLY A 210 31.08 -7.98 23.31
CA GLY A 210 31.28 -8.35 24.71
C GLY A 210 31.43 -7.16 25.68
N ALA A 211 31.86 -6.00 25.17
CA ALA A 211 32.07 -4.78 25.96
C ALA A 211 30.83 -3.88 26.06
N MET A 212 29.75 -4.18 25.32
CA MET A 212 28.51 -3.40 25.32
C MET A 212 27.63 -3.64 26.57
N PRO A 213 26.88 -2.62 27.03
CA PRO A 213 25.75 -2.81 27.95
C PRO A 213 24.78 -3.89 27.47
N GLU A 214 24.16 -4.60 28.40
CA GLU A 214 23.39 -5.84 28.11
C GLU A 214 22.19 -5.59 27.19
N ASP A 215 21.49 -4.48 27.37
CA ASP A 215 20.38 -3.98 26.56
C ASP A 215 20.82 -3.64 25.12
N GLN A 216 21.96 -2.95 24.97
CA GLN A 216 22.52 -2.58 23.67
C GLN A 216 23.06 -3.79 22.91
N ARG A 217 23.69 -4.73 23.62
CA ARG A 217 24.17 -6.00 23.06
C ARG A 217 23.02 -6.86 22.56
N ALA A 218 21.94 -6.98 23.34
CA ALA A 218 20.75 -7.73 22.94
C ALA A 218 20.08 -7.11 21.70
N ALA A 219 19.97 -5.79 21.65
CA ALA A 219 19.43 -5.07 20.49
C ALA A 219 20.29 -5.24 19.22
N TYR A 220 21.62 -5.15 19.34
CA TYR A 220 22.54 -5.36 18.22
C TYR A 220 22.48 -6.80 17.68
N LEU A 221 22.52 -7.81 18.56
CA LEU A 221 22.43 -9.21 18.15
C LEU A 221 21.06 -9.53 17.53
N HIS A 222 19.99 -8.97 18.08
CA HIS A 222 18.64 -9.10 17.51
C HIS A 222 18.52 -8.44 16.13
N LEU A 223 19.16 -7.28 15.92
CA LEU A 223 19.20 -6.60 14.62
C LEU A 223 20.07 -7.35 13.60
N ARG A 224 21.17 -7.96 14.05
CA ARG A 224 22.10 -8.77 13.24
C ARG A 224 21.47 -10.08 12.74
N ASP A 225 20.67 -10.73 13.59
CA ASP A 225 19.99 -11.99 13.27
C ASP A 225 18.68 -11.80 12.47
N LYS A 226 18.21 -10.55 12.29
CA LYS A 226 17.09 -10.25 11.38
C LYS A 226 17.48 -10.45 9.93
N ASP A 227 16.52 -10.90 9.13
CA ASP A 227 16.68 -10.95 7.68
C ASP A 227 17.08 -9.55 7.14
N PRO A 228 17.98 -9.46 6.13
CA PRO A 228 18.42 -8.18 5.58
C PRO A 228 17.29 -7.24 5.14
N ALA A 229 16.15 -7.76 4.66
CA ALA A 229 15.01 -6.93 4.28
C ALA A 229 14.22 -6.43 5.51
N GLU A 230 14.04 -7.26 6.54
CA GLU A 230 13.46 -6.81 7.83
C GLU A 230 14.37 -5.80 8.52
N ARG A 231 15.68 -5.96 8.39
CA ARG A 231 16.70 -5.06 8.93
C ARG A 231 16.72 -3.73 8.19
N ALA A 232 16.70 -3.74 6.86
CA ALA A 232 16.61 -2.54 6.03
C ALA A 232 15.29 -1.79 6.27
N ARG A 233 14.17 -2.51 6.44
CA ARG A 233 12.89 -1.92 6.85
C ARG A 233 12.98 -1.32 8.25
N PHE A 234 13.56 -2.02 9.21
CA PHE A 234 13.76 -1.50 10.57
C PHE A 234 14.67 -0.26 10.60
N LEU A 235 15.74 -0.23 9.78
CA LEU A 235 16.67 0.89 9.66
C LEU A 235 16.06 2.08 8.89
N GLY A 236 15.32 1.83 7.80
CA GLY A 236 14.57 2.85 7.05
C GLY A 236 13.38 3.42 7.82
N HIS A 237 12.91 2.68 8.84
CA HIS A 237 11.91 3.11 9.81
C HIS A 237 12.50 4.05 10.88
N ILE A 238 13.83 4.04 11.11
CA ILE A 238 14.49 4.89 12.13
C ILE A 238 14.25 6.39 11.87
N PRO A 239 14.45 6.94 10.66
CA PRO A 239 14.17 8.35 10.37
C PRO A 239 12.71 8.74 10.63
N LEU A 240 11.77 7.86 10.31
CA LEU A 240 10.33 8.07 10.53
C LEU A 240 9.99 8.10 12.03
N VAL A 241 10.44 7.08 12.78
CA VAL A 241 10.20 6.96 14.23
C VAL A 241 10.90 8.07 15.00
N ASN A 242 12.13 8.43 14.61
CA ASN A 242 12.86 9.54 15.23
C ASN A 242 12.13 10.86 14.99
N ALA A 243 11.66 11.14 13.78
CA ALA A 243 10.90 12.36 13.50
C ALA A 243 9.61 12.43 14.33
N ALA A 244 8.94 11.30 14.54
CA ALA A 244 7.78 11.22 15.41
C ALA A 244 8.13 11.46 16.89
N TRP A 245 9.21 10.85 17.39
CA TRP A 245 9.69 11.07 18.76
C TRP A 245 10.14 12.51 19.00
N ASP A 246 10.87 13.10 18.06
CA ASP A 246 11.32 14.49 18.14
C ASP A 246 10.13 15.43 18.29
N PHE A 247 9.06 15.22 17.52
CA PHE A 247 7.82 15.97 17.69
C PHE A 247 7.16 15.69 19.04
N LEU A 248 6.95 14.42 19.39
CA LEU A 248 6.24 14.03 20.63
C LEU A 248 6.94 14.57 21.88
N TYR A 249 8.27 14.44 21.97
CA TYR A 249 9.01 14.98 23.09
C TYR A 249 9.00 16.51 23.11
N THR A 250 9.33 17.15 21.99
CA THR A 250 9.44 18.61 21.95
C THR A 250 8.08 19.32 22.15
N ALA A 251 7.07 18.94 21.35
CA ALA A 251 5.76 19.58 21.38
C ALA A 251 4.86 19.08 22.51
N CYS A 252 4.84 17.76 22.75
CA CYS A 252 3.84 17.16 23.64
C CYS A 252 4.39 16.95 25.06
N ARG A 253 5.63 16.49 25.25
CA ARG A 253 6.24 16.35 26.59
C ARG A 253 6.71 17.69 27.13
N ASP A 254 7.56 18.40 26.39
CA ASP A 254 8.20 19.64 26.86
C ASP A 254 7.27 20.85 26.69
N GLY A 255 6.34 20.78 25.72
CA GLY A 255 5.35 21.83 25.48
C GLY A 255 5.87 22.97 24.61
N ASP A 256 6.98 22.76 23.90
CA ASP A 256 7.59 23.71 22.98
C ASP A 256 7.15 23.41 21.54
N LEU A 257 5.89 23.72 21.23
CA LEU A 257 5.37 23.51 19.88
C LEU A 257 6.13 24.38 18.87
N ARG A 258 6.59 25.57 19.25
CA ARG A 258 7.35 26.47 18.37
C ARG A 258 8.62 25.81 17.86
N ALA A 259 9.37 25.14 18.73
CA ALA A 259 10.58 24.42 18.32
C ALA A 259 10.27 23.20 17.43
N ALA A 260 9.15 22.52 17.67
CA ALA A 260 8.71 21.37 16.87
C ALA A 260 7.99 21.77 15.56
N TRP A 261 7.54 23.01 15.42
CA TRP A 261 6.70 23.48 14.32
C TRP A 261 7.30 23.28 12.92
N PRO A 262 8.62 23.46 12.71
CA PRO A 262 9.25 23.14 11.43
C PRO A 262 9.14 21.67 11.01
N SER A 263 8.86 20.76 11.96
CA SER A 263 8.67 19.32 11.73
C SER A 263 7.19 18.95 11.52
N VAL A 264 6.29 19.94 11.51
CA VAL A 264 4.86 19.75 11.19
C VAL A 264 4.63 20.06 9.71
N ASP A 265 3.92 19.17 9.04
CA ASP A 265 3.60 19.28 7.63
C ASP A 265 2.89 20.63 7.33
N PRO A 266 3.25 21.35 6.24
CA PRO A 266 2.66 22.65 5.92
C PRO A 266 1.13 22.66 5.85
N ASP A 267 0.54 21.61 5.28
CA ASP A 267 -0.91 21.52 5.11
C ASP A 267 -1.58 21.28 6.47
N TYR A 268 -0.93 20.51 7.34
CA TYR A 268 -1.40 20.34 8.71
C TYR A 268 -1.24 21.61 9.55
N ARG A 269 -0.15 22.36 9.42
CA ARG A 269 0.02 23.67 10.07
C ARG A 269 -1.10 24.64 9.69
N MET A 270 -1.43 24.70 8.40
CA MET A 270 -2.54 25.53 7.92
C MET A 270 -3.89 25.07 8.49
N THR A 271 -4.10 23.77 8.58
CA THR A 271 -5.32 23.18 9.15
C THR A 271 -5.48 23.56 10.63
N LEU A 272 -4.43 23.41 11.43
CA LEU A 272 -4.42 23.78 12.84
C LEU A 272 -4.63 25.29 13.04
N ALA A 273 -3.94 26.11 12.25
CA ALA A 273 -4.10 27.56 12.27
C ALA A 273 -5.54 27.97 11.95
N THR A 274 -6.10 27.46 10.85
CA THR A 274 -7.46 27.79 10.40
C THR A 274 -8.50 27.34 11.43
N ARG A 275 -8.35 26.14 12.00
CA ARG A 275 -9.23 25.64 13.06
C ARG A 275 -9.23 26.57 14.26
N TRP A 276 -8.05 26.98 14.74
CA TRP A 276 -7.95 27.90 15.88
C TRP A 276 -8.56 29.27 15.59
N ILE A 277 -8.40 29.78 14.37
CA ILE A 277 -9.06 31.03 13.95
C ILE A 277 -10.58 30.88 14.01
N ASN A 278 -11.12 29.77 13.49
CA ASN A 278 -12.57 29.51 13.52
C ASN A 278 -13.10 29.44 14.96
N ASP A 279 -12.40 28.71 15.84
CA ASP A 279 -12.76 28.57 17.26
C ASP A 279 -12.72 29.91 18.03
N ASN A 280 -11.99 30.92 17.50
CA ASN A 280 -11.78 32.22 18.14
C ASN A 280 -12.29 33.40 17.29
N ALA A 281 -13.08 33.15 16.25
CA ALA A 281 -13.42 34.13 15.21
C ALA A 281 -14.04 35.42 15.78
N ALA A 282 -14.97 35.30 16.73
CA ALA A 282 -15.64 36.45 17.33
C ALA A 282 -14.67 37.38 18.08
N ALA A 283 -13.70 36.82 18.81
CA ALA A 283 -12.70 37.61 19.53
C ALA A 283 -11.70 38.27 18.57
N LEU A 284 -11.25 37.54 17.55
CA LEU A 284 -10.32 38.05 16.54
C LEU A 284 -10.91 39.20 15.73
N THR A 285 -12.18 39.07 15.33
CA THR A 285 -12.90 40.16 14.64
C THR A 285 -13.05 41.39 15.52
N ALA A 286 -13.37 41.21 16.81
CA ALA A 286 -13.52 42.32 17.75
C ALA A 286 -12.20 43.09 17.95
N ASP A 287 -11.07 42.39 17.93
CA ASP A 287 -9.73 42.95 18.04
C ASP A 287 -9.18 43.47 16.68
N GLY A 288 -9.95 43.34 15.60
CA GLY A 288 -9.62 43.88 14.28
C GLY A 288 -8.59 43.06 13.49
N TRP A 289 -8.42 41.78 13.80
CA TRP A 289 -7.51 40.90 13.08
C TRP A 289 -8.11 40.38 11.78
N ASP A 290 -7.29 40.34 10.72
CA ASP A 290 -7.63 39.64 9.47
C ASP A 290 -7.38 38.13 9.65
N HIS A 291 -8.46 37.35 9.57
CA HIS A 291 -8.45 35.90 9.82
C HIS A 291 -7.48 35.14 8.92
N ASP A 292 -7.49 35.40 7.61
CA ASP A 292 -6.65 34.71 6.64
C ASP A 292 -5.18 35.11 6.80
N ALA A 293 -4.93 36.39 7.08
CA ALA A 293 -3.58 36.88 7.33
C ALA A 293 -2.98 36.24 8.60
N VAL A 294 -3.75 36.15 9.68
CA VAL A 294 -3.30 35.50 10.92
C VAL A 294 -3.09 34.00 10.69
N ALA A 295 -4.00 33.31 10.02
CA ALA A 295 -3.86 31.88 9.74
C ALA A 295 -2.55 31.58 8.98
N ARG A 296 -2.26 32.34 7.92
CA ARG A 296 -1.00 32.21 7.17
C ARG A 296 0.22 32.50 8.03
N ALA A 297 0.19 33.55 8.84
CA ALA A 297 1.30 33.94 9.71
C ALA A 297 1.58 32.88 10.81
N LEU A 298 0.55 32.22 11.33
CA LEU A 298 0.70 31.12 12.29
C LEU A 298 1.20 29.83 11.62
N ALA A 299 0.86 29.61 10.35
CA ALA A 299 1.28 28.44 9.59
C ALA A 299 2.73 28.51 9.08
N GLU A 300 3.40 29.66 9.17
CA GLU A 300 4.81 29.80 8.80
C GLU A 300 5.71 28.86 9.63
N PRO A 301 6.85 28.36 9.08
CA PRO A 301 7.73 27.44 9.81
C PRO A 301 8.33 28.04 11.09
N THR A 302 8.50 29.36 11.13
CA THR A 302 9.03 30.10 12.28
C THR A 302 8.11 31.27 12.62
N PRO A 303 6.95 31.00 13.24
CA PRO A 303 5.87 31.96 13.37
C PRO A 303 6.23 33.05 14.37
N ALA A 304 6.31 34.28 13.88
CA ALA A 304 6.62 35.49 14.65
C ALA A 304 5.36 36.24 15.14
N HIS A 305 4.17 35.75 14.78
CA HIS A 305 2.90 36.43 15.09
C HIS A 305 2.65 36.50 16.61
N PRO A 306 2.18 37.65 17.15
CA PRO A 306 1.95 37.82 18.59
C PRO A 306 0.95 36.82 19.18
N LEU A 307 -0.04 36.37 18.38
CA LEU A 307 -1.03 35.38 18.80
C LEU A 307 -0.48 33.95 18.94
N TRP A 308 0.76 33.69 18.53
CA TRP A 308 1.38 32.36 18.63
C TRP A 308 1.33 31.79 20.04
N VAL A 309 1.60 32.62 21.06
CA VAL A 309 1.61 32.16 22.47
C VAL A 309 0.25 31.59 22.89
N HIS A 310 -0.84 32.12 22.35
CA HIS A 310 -2.19 31.61 22.60
C HIS A 310 -2.49 30.35 21.79
N PHE A 311 -2.10 30.37 20.52
CA PHE A 311 -2.22 29.22 19.60
C PHE A 311 -1.49 27.98 20.13
N GLU A 312 -0.22 28.12 20.49
CA GLU A 312 0.64 27.06 21.03
C GLU A 312 0.06 26.48 22.31
N ARG A 313 -0.32 27.34 23.27
CA ARG A 313 -0.90 26.89 24.54
C ARG A 313 -2.15 26.03 24.34
N VAL A 314 -3.01 26.37 23.38
CA VAL A 314 -4.24 25.61 23.09
C VAL A 314 -3.89 24.26 22.48
N HIS A 315 -3.01 24.21 21.49
CA HIS A 315 -2.65 22.96 20.81
C HIS A 315 -1.84 22.02 21.68
N VAL A 316 -0.84 22.52 22.42
CA VAL A 316 -0.07 21.71 23.39
C VAL A 316 -1.01 21.08 24.40
N ARG A 317 -1.98 21.84 24.92
CA ARG A 317 -3.01 21.29 25.82
C ARG A 317 -3.86 20.22 25.14
N GLY A 318 -4.30 20.46 23.90
CA GLY A 318 -5.08 19.50 23.11
C GLY A 318 -4.32 18.20 22.85
N PHE A 319 -3.06 18.29 22.42
CA PHE A 319 -2.20 17.13 22.21
C PHE A 319 -2.01 16.33 23.49
N ARG A 320 -1.64 16.97 24.60
CA ARG A 320 -1.48 16.29 25.90
C ARG A 320 -2.76 15.63 26.41
N ALA A 321 -3.93 16.17 26.09
CA ALA A 321 -5.20 15.57 26.48
C ALA A 321 -5.55 14.31 25.66
N ALA A 322 -5.04 14.21 24.43
CA ALA A 322 -5.26 13.07 23.54
C ALA A 322 -4.21 11.96 23.69
N LEU A 323 -3.12 12.21 24.42
CA LEU A 323 -1.98 11.30 24.56
C LEU A 323 -1.93 10.68 25.97
N PRO A 324 -1.40 9.45 26.11
CA PRO A 324 -1.10 8.85 27.41
C PRO A 324 0.07 9.57 28.10
N ASP A 325 0.41 9.15 29.33
CA ASP A 325 1.55 9.72 30.07
C ASP A 325 2.85 9.57 29.25
N PRO A 326 3.63 10.65 29.05
CA PRO A 326 4.90 10.59 28.33
C PRO A 326 5.91 9.56 28.83
N ASP A 327 5.88 9.21 30.11
CA ASP A 327 6.78 8.20 30.67
C ASP A 327 6.39 6.76 30.26
N ASP A 328 5.17 6.58 29.75
CA ASP A 328 4.60 5.29 29.31
C ASP A 328 4.41 5.21 27.78
N TRP A 329 5.10 6.04 27.02
CA TRP A 329 4.99 6.06 25.57
C TRP A 329 5.76 4.91 24.89
N GLY A 330 5.09 4.20 23.99
CA GLY A 330 5.74 3.26 23.06
C GLY A 330 5.20 3.38 21.64
N ILE A 331 6.08 3.37 20.63
CA ILE A 331 5.68 3.29 19.22
C ILE A 331 5.85 1.85 18.75
N GLY A 332 4.80 1.28 18.15
CA GLY A 332 4.84 -0.06 17.60
C GLY A 332 5.90 -0.21 16.51
N ALA A 333 6.48 -1.40 16.39
CA ALA A 333 7.52 -1.69 15.40
C ALA A 333 7.01 -1.71 13.94
N HIS A 334 5.69 -1.62 13.75
CA HIS A 334 5.03 -1.68 12.44
C HIS A 334 4.33 -0.36 12.13
N THR A 335 4.53 0.13 10.90
CA THR A 335 3.78 1.25 10.33
C THR A 335 2.68 0.77 9.42
N ARG A 336 1.73 1.66 9.16
CA ARG A 336 0.71 1.49 8.14
C ARG A 336 0.89 2.55 7.06
N LEU A 337 1.25 2.16 5.86
CA LEU A 337 1.26 3.08 4.72
C LEU A 337 -0.17 3.58 4.46
N LEU A 338 -0.34 4.88 4.29
CA LEU A 338 -1.60 5.55 3.98
C LEU A 338 -1.60 6.19 2.58
N GLY A 339 -0.42 6.36 1.98
CA GLY A 339 -0.23 6.88 0.62
C GLY A 339 1.26 6.93 0.23
N PRO A 340 1.61 7.36 -1.00
CA PRO A 340 2.98 7.29 -1.55
C PRO A 340 4.05 8.00 -0.71
N SER A 341 3.64 8.93 0.14
CA SER A 341 4.52 9.61 1.08
C SER A 341 3.92 9.70 2.47
N LEU A 342 2.82 9.00 2.75
CA LEU A 342 2.10 9.08 4.02
C LEU A 342 2.19 7.74 4.75
N GLU A 343 2.68 7.74 5.98
CA GLU A 343 2.74 6.57 6.85
C GLU A 343 2.10 6.87 8.21
N ALA A 344 1.40 5.90 8.78
CA ALA A 344 0.85 5.97 10.12
C ALA A 344 1.67 5.13 11.10
N LEU A 345 2.09 5.77 12.18
CA LEU A 345 2.59 5.14 13.40
C LEU A 345 1.45 5.03 14.40
N PHE A 346 1.58 4.08 15.34
CA PHE A 346 0.66 3.97 16.46
C PHE A 346 1.46 4.16 17.75
N LEU A 347 1.12 5.21 18.48
CA LEU A 347 1.58 5.40 19.85
C LEU A 347 0.67 4.61 20.80
N HIS A 348 1.30 3.92 21.72
CA HIS A 348 0.70 3.04 22.70
C HIS A 348 0.99 3.54 24.10
N ASP A 349 0.07 3.24 25.01
CA ASP A 349 0.31 3.30 26.45
C ASP A 349 0.91 1.97 26.91
N THR A 350 2.19 1.98 27.28
CA THR A 350 2.91 0.77 27.71
C THR A 350 2.62 0.38 29.16
N SER A 351 2.03 1.27 29.97
CA SER A 351 1.64 0.94 31.36
C SER A 351 0.58 -0.17 31.43
N ALA A 352 -0.20 -0.33 30.36
CA ALA A 352 -1.23 -1.35 30.22
C ALA A 352 -0.68 -2.75 29.81
N LEU A 353 0.63 -2.86 29.53
CA LEU A 353 1.28 -4.12 29.13
C LEU A 353 1.95 -4.76 30.35
N ALA A 354 1.33 -5.81 30.91
CA ALA A 354 1.82 -6.49 32.12
C ALA A 354 3.27 -6.99 32.01
N ASP A 355 3.69 -7.38 30.80
CA ASP A 355 5.01 -7.96 30.50
C ASP A 355 5.74 -7.21 29.36
N GLY A 356 5.26 -6.03 28.95
CA GLY A 356 5.78 -5.30 27.78
C GLY A 356 5.49 -5.95 26.42
N VAL A 357 4.69 -7.03 26.40
CA VAL A 357 4.35 -7.79 25.19
C VAL A 357 2.84 -7.72 24.93
N TRP A 358 2.48 -7.52 23.67
CA TRP A 358 1.10 -7.52 23.21
C TRP A 358 0.53 -8.94 23.13
N HIS A 359 -0.70 -9.12 23.63
CA HIS A 359 -1.44 -10.37 23.51
C HIS A 359 -2.54 -10.28 22.45
N PRO A 360 -2.75 -11.32 21.62
CA PRO A 360 -3.85 -11.36 20.65
C PRO A 360 -5.22 -11.17 21.31
N ASN A 361 -6.12 -10.41 20.67
CA ASN A 361 -7.48 -10.10 21.13
C ASN A 361 -7.61 -9.22 22.40
N GLN A 362 -6.53 -8.58 22.84
CA GLN A 362 -6.60 -7.56 23.87
C GLN A 362 -6.91 -6.20 23.22
N LEU A 363 -7.93 -5.50 23.72
CA LEU A 363 -8.19 -4.12 23.31
C LEU A 363 -7.20 -3.21 24.02
N SER A 364 -6.50 -2.37 23.26
CA SER A 364 -5.65 -1.31 23.84
C SER A 364 -5.92 0.02 23.16
N PHE A 365 -5.76 1.08 23.93
CA PHE A 365 -5.80 2.44 23.44
C PHE A 365 -4.58 2.70 22.55
N ILE A 366 -4.81 3.25 21.36
CA ILE A 366 -3.75 3.64 20.42
C ILE A 366 -4.01 5.05 19.91
N VAL A 367 -2.96 5.83 19.73
CA VAL A 367 -3.02 7.15 19.11
C VAL A 367 -2.30 7.09 17.77
N PRO A 368 -3.02 7.24 16.64
CA PRO A 368 -2.38 7.27 15.33
C PRO A 368 -1.60 8.57 15.13
N LEU A 369 -0.37 8.47 14.61
CA LEU A 369 0.42 9.58 14.09
C LEU A 369 0.58 9.38 12.59
N VAL A 370 0.01 10.26 11.79
CA VAL A 370 0.25 10.27 10.35
C VAL A 370 1.45 11.15 10.07
N MET A 371 2.41 10.59 9.37
CA MET A 371 3.68 11.19 9.00
C MET A 371 3.72 11.33 7.48
N HIS A 372 4.17 12.47 6.98
CA HIS A 372 4.31 12.78 5.57
C HIS A 372 5.80 12.96 5.23
N HIS A 373 6.29 12.20 4.26
CA HIS A 373 7.62 12.33 3.72
C HIS A 373 7.66 13.41 2.65
N ARG A 374 8.29 14.54 2.95
CA ARG A 374 8.35 15.70 2.04
C ARG A 374 9.75 16.30 2.05
N ASP A 375 10.28 16.56 0.86
CA ASP A 375 11.60 17.17 0.68
C ASP A 375 12.71 16.43 1.45
N GLY A 376 12.67 15.09 1.46
CA GLY A 376 13.65 14.22 2.12
C GLY A 376 13.54 14.16 3.65
N ARG A 377 12.42 14.59 4.24
CA ARG A 377 12.20 14.57 5.70
C ARG A 377 10.80 14.09 6.03
N TRP A 378 10.69 13.34 7.13
CA TRP A 378 9.39 12.99 7.70
C TRP A 378 8.86 14.12 8.57
N MET A 379 7.60 14.47 8.37
CA MET A 379 6.90 15.55 9.08
C MET A 379 5.58 15.03 9.64
N LEU A 380 5.15 15.55 10.78
CA LEU A 380 3.84 15.20 11.32
C LEU A 380 2.72 15.82 10.46
N HIS A 381 1.86 14.98 9.91
CA HIS A 381 0.71 15.37 9.09
C HIS A 381 -0.64 15.21 9.80
N ALA A 382 -0.74 14.34 10.80
CA ALA A 382 -1.89 14.33 11.73
C ALA A 382 -1.55 13.62 13.03
N LEU A 383 -2.20 14.01 14.13
CA LEU A 383 -2.06 13.38 15.45
C LEU A 383 -3.43 13.11 16.07
N GLY A 384 -3.79 11.82 16.21
CA GLY A 384 -5.01 11.35 16.86
C GLY A 384 -6.31 11.82 16.19
N GLN A 385 -7.46 11.43 16.75
CA GLN A 385 -8.70 12.15 16.47
C GLN A 385 -8.63 13.49 17.21
N GLN A 386 -8.42 14.56 16.48
CA GLN A 386 -8.74 15.89 16.99
C GLN A 386 -10.24 16.10 16.81
N ASP A 387 -11.02 15.94 17.88
CA ASP A 387 -12.48 16.07 17.93
C ASP A 387 -13.03 16.88 16.74
N ALA A 388 -13.73 16.23 15.81
CA ALA A 388 -14.46 16.97 14.80
C ALA A 388 -15.59 17.73 15.52
N PRO A 389 -15.86 19.01 15.18
CA PRO A 389 -17.10 19.61 15.62
C PRO A 389 -18.26 18.73 15.16
N PRO A 390 -19.35 18.61 15.95
CA PRO A 390 -20.49 17.79 15.57
C PRO A 390 -20.95 18.15 14.16
N MET A 391 -21.14 17.12 13.33
CA MET A 391 -21.46 17.16 11.89
C MET A 391 -22.69 18.01 11.49
N ASP A 392 -23.42 18.57 12.45
CA ASP A 392 -24.62 19.37 12.22
C ASP A 392 -24.34 20.76 11.61
N GLU A 393 -23.08 21.24 11.61
CA GLU A 393 -22.73 22.57 11.04
C GLU A 393 -22.23 22.54 9.58
N LEU A 394 -21.95 21.38 8.98
CA LEU A 394 -21.48 21.28 7.59
C LEU A 394 -22.62 21.17 6.55
N ALA A 395 -23.88 21.24 6.98
CA ALA A 395 -25.06 21.09 6.11
C ALA A 395 -25.46 22.34 5.31
N THR A 396 -24.60 23.36 5.17
CA THR A 396 -24.91 24.56 4.36
C THR A 396 -23.85 24.86 3.29
N PHE A 397 -23.56 23.87 2.45
CA PHE A 397 -23.13 24.13 1.08
C PHE A 397 -23.93 23.24 0.13
N GLN A 398 -25.21 23.59 -0.06
CA GLN A 398 -25.94 23.18 -1.24
C GLN A 398 -25.79 24.27 -2.30
N SER A 399 -25.24 23.85 -3.44
CA SER A 399 -25.24 24.54 -4.72
C SER A 399 -26.67 24.93 -5.11
N GLY A 400 -27.00 26.22 -4.97
CA GLY A 400 -28.12 26.85 -5.66
C GLY A 400 -27.61 27.50 -6.94
N THR A 401 -27.51 26.71 -8.02
CA THR A 401 -27.48 27.23 -9.39
C THR A 401 -28.81 27.91 -9.72
N ASP A 402 -28.70 28.98 -10.49
CA ASP A 402 -29.78 29.77 -11.09
C ASP A 402 -30.92 28.94 -11.69
N ASP A 403 -32.15 29.38 -11.42
CA ASP A 403 -33.23 29.42 -12.40
C ASP A 403 -34.34 30.38 -11.87
N HIS A 404 -34.29 31.65 -12.31
CA HIS A 404 -35.42 32.45 -12.81
C HIS A 404 -35.04 33.90 -13.12
#